data_AF-A0AAD1SFE5-F1
#
_entry.id   AF-A0AAD1SFE5-F1
#
_cell.length_a   1.000
_cell.length_b   1.000
_cell.length_c   1.000
_cell.angle_alpha   90.00
_cell.angle_beta   90.00
_cell.angle_gamma   90.00
#
_symmetry.space_group_name_H-M   'P 1'
#
loop_
_entity.id
_entity.type
_entity.pdbx_description
1 polymer ?
#
loop_
_entity_poly.entity_id
_entity_poly.type
_entity_poly.pdbx_seq_one_letter_code
_entity_poly.pdbx_strand_id
1 'polypeptide(L)'
;MENHRKFSPNCGFIQSVDSGNISIYEVRLQPSDDGLLDKDLMESEEKRLQSFTNWPVYSLIEPALLAQAGFFFIGRRDHVQCFSCSGCLGNWLETDDPWKEHAKWFPECVFLRNMKSEGEIRQYIQRYWGFAGFNGASFANILDTENMKDKLDILISGIDNFTHLTELVINYPKCPDIVEYIPDGFKRLERLKRLEIANLNVSKGSSRFAELFNHFVSLEVLHLQFKTYPDFKGIMTSVANCKNLKELHFPGSSFQDPDIAFLADTMKNFTSLKVLNLRNQIITAADVSENLAVALGSLVHLENLRLPKGEGMVNAAILFIQQLQNLHNLQFLSMTEILNDESIEHLGESARAGHLRRICHLMLEINDRITESGWMTFFQIADNMSQLSHLDISRVYNQQIKCHATTVTSFVRFVSRLPSLVKLSMLGWLLDEEDMKMFNAMKDNHPQSNSLYIHNKWILPFYPNIEEET
;
A
#
# COMPACT_ATOMS: atom_id res chain seq x y z
N MET A 1 -16.53 -17.74 12.66
CA MET A 1 -15.77 -17.68 11.39
C MET A 1 -16.23 -18.71 10.36
N GLU A 2 -16.41 -19.99 10.72
CA GLU A 2 -16.84 -21.03 9.75
C GLU A 2 -18.17 -20.73 9.05
N ASN A 3 -19.19 -20.26 9.79
CA ASN A 3 -20.46 -19.84 9.18
C ASN A 3 -20.27 -18.67 8.19
N HIS A 4 -19.42 -17.70 8.51
CA HIS A 4 -19.13 -16.57 7.63
C HIS A 4 -18.42 -17.03 6.34
N ARG A 5 -17.44 -17.92 6.46
CA ARG A 5 -16.74 -18.54 5.30
C ARG A 5 -17.70 -19.32 4.40
N LYS A 6 -18.74 -19.93 4.97
CA LYS A 6 -19.77 -20.68 4.22
C LYS A 6 -20.68 -19.77 3.39
N PHE A 7 -21.08 -18.62 3.92
CA PHE A 7 -22.04 -17.72 3.24
C PHE A 7 -21.38 -16.58 2.45
N SER A 8 -20.14 -16.23 2.75
CA SER A 8 -19.39 -15.18 2.04
C SER A 8 -17.90 -15.55 1.96
N PRO A 9 -17.55 -16.56 1.15
CA PRO A 9 -16.17 -17.06 1.04
C PRO A 9 -15.21 -16.02 0.45
N ASN A 10 -15.74 -15.02 -0.26
CA ASN A 10 -14.97 -13.93 -0.87
C ASN A 10 -14.91 -12.66 0.00
N CYS A 11 -15.33 -12.72 1.25
CA CYS A 11 -15.23 -11.58 2.15
C CYS A 11 -13.76 -11.29 2.49
N GLY A 12 -13.31 -10.03 2.34
CA GLY A 12 -11.93 -9.61 2.61
C GLY A 12 -11.44 -9.99 4.01
N PHE A 13 -12.34 -9.98 5.00
CA PHE A 13 -12.07 -10.40 6.38
C PHE A 13 -11.79 -11.91 6.52
N ILE A 14 -12.39 -12.74 5.67
CA ILE A 14 -12.16 -14.20 5.61
C ILE A 14 -10.94 -14.53 4.75
N GLN A 15 -10.67 -13.70 3.73
CA GLN A 15 -9.50 -13.78 2.87
C GLN A 15 -8.25 -13.16 3.49
N SER A 16 -8.34 -12.63 4.72
CA SER A 16 -7.23 -11.95 5.42
C SER A 16 -6.63 -10.81 4.59
N VAL A 17 -7.44 -10.19 3.74
CA VAL A 17 -7.13 -8.91 3.09
C VAL A 17 -7.40 -7.83 4.13
N ASP A 18 -6.44 -6.92 4.32
CA ASP A 18 -6.64 -5.76 5.19
C ASP A 18 -7.87 -4.99 4.68
N SER A 19 -8.97 -5.10 5.42
CA SER A 19 -10.27 -4.55 5.04
C SER A 19 -10.38 -3.07 5.45
N GLY A 20 -9.29 -2.50 6.01
CA GLY A 20 -9.27 -1.21 6.67
C GLY A 20 -10.03 -1.25 7.99
N ASN A 21 -9.56 -0.47 8.97
CA ASN A 21 -10.42 -0.09 10.09
C ASN A 21 -11.39 0.99 9.58
N ILE A 22 -12.61 0.59 9.20
CA ILE A 22 -13.67 1.58 9.00
C ILE A 22 -14.02 2.13 10.38
N SER A 23 -13.84 3.43 10.57
CA SER A 23 -14.21 4.06 11.84
C SER A 23 -15.69 3.78 12.11
N ILE A 24 -16.05 3.36 13.32
CA ILE A 24 -17.45 3.17 13.72
C ILE A 24 -18.32 4.41 13.40
N TYR A 25 -17.67 5.57 13.32
CA TYR A 25 -18.25 6.88 13.02
C TYR A 25 -18.44 7.15 11.53
N GLU A 26 -17.60 6.60 10.64
CA GLU A 26 -17.80 6.66 9.18
C GLU A 26 -18.99 5.81 8.75
N VAL A 27 -19.31 4.74 9.50
CA VAL A 27 -20.50 3.93 9.26
C VAL A 27 -21.76 4.53 9.92
N ARG A 28 -21.62 5.48 10.86
CA ARG A 28 -22.77 6.03 11.61
C ARG A 28 -23.57 7.02 10.78
N LEU A 29 -22.91 7.95 10.11
CA LEU A 29 -23.56 8.88 9.18
C LEU A 29 -23.94 8.17 7.89
N GLN A 30 -25.16 8.38 7.43
CA GLN A 30 -25.65 7.80 6.18
C GLN A 30 -25.95 8.90 5.16
N PRO A 31 -25.76 8.65 3.86
CA PRO A 31 -26.16 9.61 2.82
C PRO A 31 -27.67 9.84 2.90
N SER A 32 -28.11 11.08 2.67
CA SER A 32 -29.53 11.40 2.61
C SER A 32 -30.20 10.59 1.52
N ASP A 33 -31.40 10.07 1.81
CA ASP A 33 -32.23 9.44 0.80
C ASP A 33 -33.27 10.47 0.35
N ASP A 34 -33.01 11.17 -0.75
CA ASP A 34 -33.94 12.17 -1.29
C ASP A 34 -35.10 11.52 -2.08
N GLY A 35 -35.25 10.19 -2.03
CA GLY A 35 -36.02 9.44 -3.04
C GLY A 35 -37.28 8.70 -2.61
N LEU A 36 -37.66 8.55 -1.33
CA LEU A 36 -38.70 7.55 -0.99
C LEU A 36 -39.83 7.98 -0.04
N LEU A 37 -39.66 9.01 0.80
CA LEU A 37 -40.72 9.49 1.71
C LEU A 37 -40.67 11.01 1.80
N ASP A 38 -41.82 11.66 1.60
CA ASP A 38 -41.95 13.11 1.74
C ASP A 38 -41.74 13.52 3.20
N LYS A 39 -40.71 14.34 3.45
CA LYS A 39 -40.30 14.79 4.80
C LYS A 39 -41.42 15.56 5.50
N ASP A 40 -42.24 16.27 4.72
CA ASP A 40 -43.36 17.07 5.24
C ASP A 40 -44.48 16.18 5.80
N LEU A 41 -44.53 14.90 5.40
CA LEU A 41 -45.48 13.93 5.96
C LEU A 41 -45.03 13.38 7.32
N MET A 42 -43.80 13.62 7.77
CA MET A 42 -43.18 13.01 8.95
C MET A 42 -43.09 13.95 10.18
N GLU A 43 -43.81 15.09 10.16
CA GLU A 43 -43.87 16.02 11.29
C GLU A 43 -44.51 15.39 12.55
N SER A 44 -45.48 14.48 12.36
CA SER A 44 -46.13 13.76 13.47
C SER A 44 -45.27 12.60 13.97
N GLU A 45 -45.07 12.51 15.28
CA GLU A 45 -44.38 11.39 15.93
C GLU A 45 -45.03 10.04 15.62
N GLU A 46 -46.37 10.00 15.58
CA GLU A 46 -47.11 8.77 15.29
C GLU A 46 -46.83 8.27 13.87
N LYS A 47 -46.74 9.17 12.89
CA LYS A 47 -46.36 8.81 11.52
C LYS A 47 -44.91 8.35 11.43
N ARG A 48 -44.00 8.99 12.18
CA ARG A 48 -42.61 8.52 12.28
C ARG A 48 -42.55 7.13 12.86
N LEU A 49 -43.31 6.83 13.91
CA LEU A 49 -43.36 5.50 14.51
C LEU A 49 -43.92 4.44 13.54
N GLN A 50 -44.96 4.78 12.77
CA GLN A 50 -45.53 3.89 11.75
C GLN A 50 -44.52 3.50 10.66
N SER A 51 -43.54 4.36 10.35
CA SER A 51 -42.49 4.03 9.36
C SER A 51 -41.67 2.79 9.73
N PHE A 52 -41.60 2.42 11.01
CA PHE A 52 -40.80 1.30 11.52
C PHE A 52 -41.46 -0.08 11.36
N THR A 53 -42.51 -0.21 10.54
CA THR A 53 -43.27 -1.47 10.34
C THR A 53 -42.37 -2.66 9.94
N ASN A 54 -41.23 -2.43 9.28
CA ASN A 54 -40.25 -3.45 8.90
C ASN A 54 -38.85 -3.20 9.51
N TRP A 55 -38.80 -2.68 10.74
CA TRP A 55 -37.53 -2.43 11.43
C TRP A 55 -36.72 -3.73 11.58
N PRO A 56 -35.41 -3.73 11.28
CA PRO A 56 -34.65 -4.98 11.26
C PRO A 56 -34.55 -5.64 12.63
N VAL A 57 -34.77 -6.96 12.66
CA VAL A 57 -34.74 -7.78 13.89
C VAL A 57 -33.40 -7.72 14.62
N TYR A 58 -32.30 -7.42 13.92
CA TYR A 58 -30.98 -7.32 14.53
C TYR A 58 -30.75 -5.99 15.26
N SER A 59 -31.57 -4.96 15.01
CA SER A 59 -31.43 -3.66 15.66
C SER A 59 -32.22 -3.66 16.96
N LEU A 60 -31.50 -3.59 18.09
CA LEU A 60 -32.06 -3.76 19.43
C LEU A 60 -32.56 -2.45 20.05
N ILE A 61 -32.38 -1.31 19.37
CA ILE A 61 -32.90 -0.03 19.83
C ILE A 61 -34.41 0.06 19.59
N GLU A 62 -35.13 0.66 20.54
CA GLU A 62 -36.58 0.78 20.47
C GLU A 62 -37.02 1.85 19.45
N PRO A 63 -37.84 1.50 18.43
CA PRO A 63 -38.34 2.44 17.43
C PRO A 63 -39.05 3.68 18.00
N ALA A 64 -39.71 3.54 19.15
CA ALA A 64 -40.38 4.65 19.84
C ALA A 64 -39.39 5.73 20.27
N LEU A 65 -38.20 5.36 20.77
CA LEU A 65 -37.17 6.32 21.18
C LEU A 65 -36.59 7.07 19.98
N LEU A 66 -36.44 6.39 18.84
CA LEU A 66 -36.01 6.99 17.57
C LEU A 66 -37.06 7.99 17.06
N ALA A 67 -38.33 7.60 17.03
CA ALA A 67 -39.44 8.45 16.61
C ALA A 67 -39.60 9.70 17.48
N GLN A 68 -39.46 9.56 18.81
CA GLN A 68 -39.45 10.67 19.76
C GLN A 68 -38.31 11.65 19.48
N ALA A 69 -37.11 11.14 19.19
CA ALA A 69 -35.94 11.95 18.84
C ALA A 69 -36.01 12.58 17.44
N GLY A 70 -37.12 12.43 16.72
CA GLY A 70 -37.36 13.06 15.42
C GLY A 70 -36.98 12.20 14.22
N PHE A 71 -36.60 10.94 14.44
CA PHE A 71 -36.16 10.05 13.37
C PHE A 71 -37.30 9.17 12.82
N PHE A 72 -37.31 8.91 11.52
CA PHE A 72 -38.17 7.92 10.88
C PHE A 72 -37.34 6.91 10.09
N PHE A 73 -37.86 5.70 9.92
CA PHE A 73 -37.21 4.64 9.18
C PHE A 73 -37.31 4.87 7.67
N ILE A 74 -36.18 4.77 6.97
CA ILE A 74 -36.11 4.96 5.51
C ILE A 74 -36.13 3.64 4.72
N GLY A 75 -36.43 2.50 5.36
CA GLY A 75 -36.66 1.23 4.68
C GLY A 75 -35.42 0.42 4.30
N ARG A 76 -34.21 0.88 4.66
CA ARG A 76 -32.94 0.18 4.37
C ARG A 76 -32.10 0.01 5.62
N ARG A 77 -31.65 -1.23 5.87
CA ARG A 77 -30.88 -1.61 7.08
C ARG A 77 -31.54 -1.02 8.32
N ASP A 78 -30.77 -0.49 9.27
CA ASP A 78 -31.24 0.23 10.45
C ASP A 78 -31.09 1.75 10.27
N HIS A 79 -31.17 2.23 9.03
CA HIS A 79 -30.96 3.65 8.76
C HIS A 79 -32.22 4.44 9.09
N VAL A 80 -32.05 5.59 9.72
CA VAL A 80 -33.12 6.52 10.06
C VAL A 80 -32.77 7.93 9.63
N GLN A 81 -33.79 8.74 9.34
CA GLN A 81 -33.64 10.13 8.92
C GLN A 81 -34.46 11.07 9.81
N CYS A 82 -33.89 12.21 10.16
CA CYS A 82 -34.61 13.23 10.92
C CYS A 82 -35.55 14.03 10.01
N PHE A 83 -36.82 14.20 10.42
CA PHE A 83 -37.80 14.96 9.65
C PHE A 83 -37.45 16.45 9.52
N SER A 84 -36.72 17.01 10.50
CA SER A 84 -36.41 18.45 10.56
C SER A 84 -35.07 18.80 9.92
N CYS A 85 -33.97 18.13 10.29
CA CYS A 85 -32.65 18.45 9.76
C CYS A 85 -32.24 17.57 8.57
N SER A 86 -33.07 16.60 8.15
CA SER A 86 -32.74 15.61 7.11
C SER A 86 -31.52 14.72 7.39
N GLY A 87 -30.90 14.85 8.57
CA GLY A 87 -29.73 14.08 8.96
C GLY A 87 -30.04 12.59 9.08
N CYS A 88 -29.18 11.75 8.51
CA CYS A 88 -29.36 10.30 8.48
C CYS A 88 -28.31 9.57 9.32
N LEU A 89 -28.74 8.61 10.14
CA LEU A 89 -27.90 7.79 11.02
C LEU A 89 -28.20 6.30 10.84
N GLY A 90 -27.21 5.43 11.04
CA GLY A 90 -27.35 3.96 11.01
C GLY A 90 -26.34 3.24 11.92
N ASN A 91 -26.36 1.92 11.98
CA ASN A 91 -25.57 1.10 12.91
C ASN A 91 -25.83 1.43 14.39
N TRP A 92 -27.10 1.44 14.78
CA TRP A 92 -27.57 1.68 16.14
C TRP A 92 -27.18 0.54 17.08
N LEU A 93 -26.59 0.89 18.22
CA LEU A 93 -26.33 -0.02 19.33
C LEU A 93 -27.46 0.06 20.36
N GLU A 94 -27.69 -1.01 21.11
CA GLU A 94 -28.68 -1.05 22.20
C GLU A 94 -28.44 0.02 23.27
N THR A 95 -27.17 0.39 23.49
CA THR A 95 -26.75 1.39 24.48
C THR A 95 -26.85 2.83 23.97
N ASP A 96 -27.20 3.03 22.70
CA ASP A 96 -27.27 4.37 22.12
C ASP A 96 -28.51 5.11 22.60
N ASP A 97 -28.33 6.41 22.85
CA ASP A 97 -29.40 7.34 23.20
C ASP A 97 -29.71 8.20 21.97
N PRO A 98 -30.90 8.08 21.35
CA PRO A 98 -31.25 8.80 20.14
C PRO A 98 -31.11 10.32 20.25
N TRP A 99 -31.39 10.90 21.42
CA TRP A 99 -31.25 12.34 21.63
C TRP A 99 -29.78 12.77 21.73
N LYS A 100 -28.93 11.97 22.38
CA LYS A 100 -27.49 12.25 22.44
C LYS A 100 -26.84 12.12 21.08
N GLU A 101 -27.21 11.09 20.32
CA GLU A 101 -26.72 10.90 18.95
C GLU A 101 -27.23 12.01 18.03
N HIS A 102 -28.49 12.42 18.13
CA HIS A 102 -29.00 13.59 17.41
C HIS A 102 -28.21 14.86 17.74
N ALA A 103 -27.97 15.15 19.02
CA ALA A 103 -27.19 16.31 19.46
C ALA A 103 -25.72 16.28 19.00
N LYS A 104 -25.12 15.09 18.99
CA LYS A 104 -23.75 14.89 18.52
C LYS A 104 -23.62 15.13 17.02
N TRP A 105 -24.52 14.56 16.22
CA TRP A 105 -24.40 14.57 14.76
C TRP A 105 -25.02 15.82 14.13
N PHE A 106 -26.15 16.33 14.65
CA PHE A 106 -26.88 17.46 14.11
C PHE A 106 -27.29 18.47 15.20
N PRO A 107 -26.32 19.11 15.90
CA PRO A 107 -26.60 20.03 17.01
C PRO A 107 -27.42 21.27 16.60
N GLU A 108 -27.36 21.63 15.32
CA GLU A 108 -28.08 22.77 14.75
C GLU A 108 -29.53 22.45 14.35
N CYS A 109 -30.00 21.22 14.53
CA CYS A 109 -31.37 20.83 14.17
C CYS A 109 -32.39 21.67 14.96
N VAL A 110 -33.32 22.30 14.23
CA VAL A 110 -34.37 23.14 14.82
C VAL A 110 -35.26 22.33 15.77
N PHE A 111 -35.66 21.12 15.38
CA PHE A 111 -36.44 20.25 16.26
C PHE A 111 -35.69 19.90 17.55
N LEU A 112 -34.41 19.53 17.45
CA LEU A 112 -33.60 19.21 18.62
C LEU A 112 -33.51 20.40 19.58
N ARG A 113 -33.23 21.61 19.07
CA ARG A 113 -33.13 22.84 19.86
C ARG A 113 -34.45 23.28 20.49
N ASN A 114 -35.57 22.93 19.88
CA ASN A 114 -36.89 23.16 20.46
C ASN A 114 -37.20 22.17 21.61
N MET A 115 -36.62 20.97 21.58
CA MET A 115 -36.91 19.89 22.53
C MET A 115 -35.89 19.78 23.67
N LYS A 116 -34.66 20.28 23.50
CA LYS A 116 -33.56 20.19 24.46
C LYS A 116 -32.94 21.57 24.70
N SER A 117 -32.60 21.86 25.94
CA SER A 117 -31.90 23.11 26.27
C SER A 117 -30.47 23.11 25.73
N GLU A 118 -29.94 24.30 25.46
CA GLU A 118 -28.53 24.49 25.05
C GLU A 118 -27.53 23.85 26.05
N GLY A 119 -27.85 23.85 27.34
CA GLY A 119 -27.03 23.20 28.37
C GLY A 119 -27.01 21.68 28.24
N GLU A 120 -28.15 21.05 27.97
CA GLU A 120 -28.27 19.60 27.76
C GLU A 120 -27.57 19.16 26.47
N ILE A 121 -27.76 19.91 25.37
CA ILE A 121 -27.09 19.65 24.09
C ILE A 121 -25.57 19.68 24.28
N ARG A 122 -25.04 20.71 24.96
CA ARG A 122 -23.60 20.79 25.28
C ARG A 122 -23.12 19.62 26.14
N GLN A 123 -23.90 19.22 27.14
CA GLN A 123 -23.56 18.08 28.00
C GLN A 123 -23.54 16.76 27.23
N TYR A 124 -24.47 16.57 26.28
CA TYR A 124 -24.51 15.40 25.42
C TYR A 124 -23.25 15.31 24.53
N ILE A 125 -22.80 16.44 23.99
CA ILE A 125 -21.59 16.53 23.17
C ILE A 125 -20.31 16.29 23.98
N GLN A 126 -20.19 16.89 25.18
CA GLN A 126 -18.99 16.80 26.02
C GLN A 126 -18.67 15.39 26.55
N ARG A 127 -19.64 14.48 26.55
CA ARG A 127 -19.49 13.14 27.14
C ARG A 127 -18.78 12.13 26.22
N TYR A 128 -18.49 12.50 24.98
CA TYR A 128 -17.72 11.67 24.03
C TYR A 128 -16.24 12.06 24.07
N TRP A 129 -15.44 11.30 24.82
CA TRP A 129 -13.99 11.50 24.93
C TRP A 129 -13.28 11.13 23.60
N GLY A 130 -12.51 12.06 23.02
CA GLY A 130 -11.64 11.80 21.86
C GLY A 130 -11.80 12.75 20.67
N PHE A 131 -12.91 13.50 20.59
CA PHE A 131 -13.20 14.43 19.48
C PHE A 131 -13.87 15.72 20.00
N ALA A 132 -13.26 16.41 20.95
CA ALA A 132 -13.78 17.70 21.43
C ALA A 132 -13.71 18.74 20.30
N GLY A 133 -14.86 19.21 19.80
CA GLY A 133 -14.95 20.28 18.79
C GLY A 133 -15.40 19.85 17.39
N PHE A 134 -15.64 18.56 17.15
CA PHE A 134 -16.13 18.04 15.86
C PHE A 134 -17.58 17.56 15.98
N ASN A 135 -18.44 17.89 15.01
CA ASN A 135 -19.85 17.46 14.98
C ASN A 135 -20.13 16.63 13.71
N GLY A 136 -21.34 16.10 13.56
CA GLY A 136 -21.67 15.31 12.37
C GLY A 136 -21.57 16.05 11.04
N ALA A 137 -21.72 17.37 11.03
CA ALA A 137 -21.47 18.18 9.84
C ALA A 137 -19.98 18.20 9.43
N SER A 138 -19.05 17.97 10.37
CA SER A 138 -17.63 17.80 10.09
C SER A 138 -17.32 16.53 9.27
N PHE A 139 -18.21 15.53 9.30
CA PHE A 139 -18.05 14.25 8.61
C PHE A 139 -19.01 14.08 7.42
N ALA A 140 -20.24 14.62 7.51
CA ALA A 140 -21.23 14.58 6.43
C ALA A 140 -20.78 15.32 5.16
N ASN A 141 -19.91 16.32 5.32
CA ASN A 141 -19.38 17.14 4.23
C ASN A 141 -18.04 16.66 3.65
N ILE A 142 -17.59 15.43 3.91
CA ILE A 142 -16.41 14.87 3.23
C ILE A 142 -16.69 14.64 1.73
N LEU A 143 -17.96 14.56 1.32
CA LEU A 143 -18.38 14.40 -0.07
C LEU A 143 -18.57 15.71 -0.84
N ASP A 144 -18.52 16.87 -0.17
CA ASP A 144 -18.77 18.17 -0.81
C ASP A 144 -17.46 18.94 -1.06
N THR A 145 -17.13 19.11 -2.34
CA THR A 145 -15.81 19.51 -2.85
C THR A 145 -15.52 21.01 -2.78
N GLU A 146 -16.50 21.85 -2.43
CA GLU A 146 -16.40 23.30 -2.66
C GLU A 146 -15.61 24.09 -1.60
N ASN A 147 -15.28 23.51 -0.44
CA ASN A 147 -14.42 24.20 0.55
C ASN A 147 -13.42 23.27 1.26
N MET A 148 -12.62 22.58 0.46
CA MET A 148 -11.72 21.50 0.88
C MET A 148 -10.43 21.98 1.57
N LYS A 149 -9.99 23.21 1.27
CA LYS A 149 -8.80 23.83 1.86
C LYS A 149 -8.97 24.07 3.36
N ASP A 150 -10.05 24.74 3.77
CA ASP A 150 -10.32 25.05 5.18
C ASP A 150 -10.50 23.78 6.03
N LYS A 151 -11.01 22.70 5.44
CA LYS A 151 -11.21 21.41 6.14
C LYS A 151 -9.89 20.70 6.42
N LEU A 152 -8.95 20.76 5.48
CA LEU A 152 -7.63 20.15 5.64
C LEU A 152 -6.77 20.95 6.63
N ASP A 153 -6.91 22.27 6.63
CA ASP A 153 -6.31 23.15 7.63
C ASP A 153 -6.77 22.75 9.04
N ILE A 154 -8.07 22.47 9.23
CA ILE A 154 -8.59 22.01 10.53
C ILE A 154 -8.00 20.64 10.92
N LEU A 155 -7.94 19.68 10.00
CA LEU A 155 -7.41 18.35 10.26
C LEU A 155 -5.92 18.37 10.63
N ILE A 156 -5.12 19.16 9.91
CA ILE A 156 -3.66 19.18 10.06
C ILE A 156 -3.21 20.13 11.17
N SER A 157 -3.93 21.24 11.41
CA SER A 157 -3.60 22.20 12.48
C SER A 157 -3.71 21.62 13.89
N GLY A 158 -4.41 20.50 14.07
CA GLY A 158 -4.55 19.84 15.37
C GLY A 158 -3.66 18.61 15.59
N ILE A 159 -2.98 18.12 14.54
CA ILE A 159 -2.18 16.88 14.61
C ILE A 159 -1.04 17.00 15.64
N ASP A 160 -0.49 18.19 15.81
CA ASP A 160 0.61 18.46 16.74
C ASP A 160 0.23 18.27 18.22
N ASN A 161 -1.07 18.24 18.55
CA ASN A 161 -1.54 17.93 19.89
C ASN A 161 -1.41 16.43 20.24
N PHE A 162 -1.29 15.55 19.24
CA PHE A 162 -1.11 14.12 19.43
C PHE A 162 0.36 13.76 19.58
N THR A 163 1.03 14.28 20.61
CA THR A 163 2.47 14.08 20.87
C THR A 163 2.89 12.62 21.09
N HIS A 164 1.93 11.72 21.31
CA HIS A 164 2.14 10.28 21.46
C HIS A 164 1.90 9.49 20.16
N LEU A 165 1.59 10.19 19.06
CA LEU A 165 1.36 9.58 17.75
C LEU A 165 2.63 8.85 17.28
N THR A 166 2.46 7.61 16.88
CA THR A 166 3.55 6.74 16.41
C THR A 166 3.49 6.49 14.90
N GLU A 167 2.32 6.62 14.29
CA GLU A 167 2.14 6.45 12.86
C GLU A 167 1.24 7.55 12.30
N LEU A 168 1.64 8.11 11.16
CA LEU A 168 0.88 9.13 10.44
C LEU A 168 0.92 8.82 8.95
N VAL A 169 -0.28 8.67 8.37
CA VAL A 169 -0.46 8.45 6.94
C VAL A 169 -1.32 9.57 6.39
N ILE A 170 -0.80 10.30 5.41
CA ILE A 170 -1.49 11.39 4.72
C ILE A 170 -1.54 11.03 3.24
N ASN A 171 -2.71 10.62 2.74
CA ASN A 171 -2.91 10.33 1.32
C ASN A 171 -4.08 11.18 0.80
N TYR A 172 -3.78 12.18 -0.03
CA TYR A 172 -4.84 13.09 -0.50
C TYR A 172 -4.68 13.51 -1.97
N PRO A 173 -5.35 12.83 -2.91
CA PRO A 173 -5.10 13.01 -4.35
C PRO A 173 -5.60 14.33 -4.96
N LYS A 174 -6.41 15.12 -4.25
CA LYS A 174 -7.02 16.35 -4.77
C LYS A 174 -6.55 17.64 -4.07
N CYS A 175 -5.46 17.60 -3.29
CA CYS A 175 -5.05 18.75 -2.48
C CYS A 175 -4.15 19.75 -3.24
N PRO A 176 -4.42 21.07 -3.19
CA PRO A 176 -3.43 22.10 -3.52
C PRO A 176 -2.30 22.15 -2.46
N ASP A 177 -1.13 22.73 -2.78
CA ASP A 177 0.13 22.74 -2.00
C ASP A 177 -0.01 22.67 -0.46
N ILE A 178 -0.12 21.47 0.11
CA ILE A 178 -0.43 21.25 1.54
C ILE A 178 0.70 21.65 2.48
N VAL A 179 1.93 21.72 1.96
CA VAL A 179 3.15 21.97 2.73
C VAL A 179 3.12 23.31 3.45
N GLU A 180 2.43 24.31 2.88
CA GLU A 180 2.22 25.59 3.55
C GLU A 180 1.38 25.44 4.83
N TYR A 181 0.49 24.45 4.86
CA TYR A 181 -0.48 24.23 5.92
C TYR A 181 -0.05 23.20 6.97
N ILE A 182 1.05 22.48 6.74
CA ILE A 182 1.67 21.67 7.80
C ILE A 182 2.12 22.67 8.89
N PRO A 183 1.53 22.68 10.10
CA PRO A 183 1.84 23.68 11.11
C PRO A 183 3.24 23.41 11.67
N ASP A 184 3.89 24.46 12.19
CA ASP A 184 5.20 24.31 12.83
C ASP A 184 5.14 23.35 14.04
N GLY A 185 3.95 23.16 14.62
CA GLY A 185 3.68 22.18 15.64
C GLY A 185 4.01 20.73 15.24
N PHE A 186 4.04 20.38 13.94
CA PHE A 186 4.43 19.03 13.48
C PHE A 186 5.78 18.58 14.02
N LYS A 187 6.68 19.53 14.32
CA LYS A 187 7.98 19.27 14.96
C LYS A 187 7.87 18.60 16.34
N ARG A 188 6.69 18.68 16.99
CA ARG A 188 6.41 18.06 18.30
C ARG A 188 6.15 16.55 18.23
N LEU A 189 6.01 15.98 17.03
CA LEU A 189 5.76 14.55 16.83
C LEU A 189 7.05 13.71 16.94
N GLU A 190 7.82 13.89 18.02
CA GLU A 190 9.14 13.28 18.20
C GLU A 190 9.10 11.75 18.33
N ARG A 191 7.93 11.20 18.68
CA ARG A 191 7.66 9.76 18.84
C ARG A 191 7.18 9.08 17.57
N LEU A 192 7.06 9.82 16.47
CA LEU A 192 6.61 9.30 15.20
C LEU A 192 7.62 8.28 14.66
N LYS A 193 7.14 7.05 14.43
CA LYS A 193 7.90 5.92 13.92
C LYS A 193 7.63 5.65 12.46
N ARG A 194 6.41 5.88 11.99
CA ARG A 194 6.02 5.71 10.58
C ARG A 194 5.40 6.99 10.06
N LEU A 195 5.94 7.49 8.95
CA LEU A 195 5.38 8.62 8.22
C LEU A 195 5.21 8.22 6.76
N GLU A 196 3.96 8.23 6.29
CA GLU A 196 3.62 8.05 4.89
C GLU A 196 2.88 9.27 4.39
N ILE A 197 3.38 9.82 3.28
CA ILE A 197 2.85 11.03 2.68
C ILE A 197 2.72 10.77 1.19
N ALA A 198 1.49 10.79 0.69
CA ALA A 198 1.16 10.45 -0.68
C ALA A 198 0.22 11.46 -1.35
N ASN A 199 0.48 11.67 -2.64
CA ASN A 199 -0.28 12.52 -3.55
C ASN A 199 -0.36 13.99 -3.13
N LEU A 200 0.65 14.46 -2.39
CA LEU A 200 0.75 15.87 -1.99
C LEU A 200 1.60 16.65 -2.98
N ASN A 201 1.15 17.87 -3.31
CA ASN A 201 1.98 18.83 -4.00
C ASN A 201 2.87 19.57 -2.98
N VAL A 202 4.18 19.44 -3.17
CA VAL A 202 5.22 19.98 -2.29
C VAL A 202 5.97 21.15 -2.96
N SER A 203 5.45 21.67 -4.08
CA SER A 203 6.13 22.67 -4.92
C SER A 203 6.46 23.97 -4.20
N LYS A 204 5.63 24.36 -3.23
CA LYS A 204 5.85 25.52 -2.35
C LYS A 204 6.18 25.05 -0.93
N GLY A 205 7.16 25.70 -0.30
CA GLY A 205 7.57 25.40 1.07
C GLY A 205 8.39 24.11 1.24
N SER A 206 8.94 23.54 0.15
CA SER A 206 9.73 22.30 0.17
C SER A 206 10.89 22.31 1.18
N SER A 207 11.57 23.45 1.36
CA SER A 207 12.66 23.58 2.34
C SER A 207 12.15 23.51 3.78
N ARG A 208 11.01 24.14 4.07
CA ARG A 208 10.36 24.00 5.38
C ARG A 208 9.95 22.55 5.62
N PHE A 209 9.41 21.87 4.61
CA PHE A 209 9.07 20.45 4.69
C PHE A 209 10.30 19.57 4.95
N ALA A 210 11.40 19.82 4.24
CA ALA A 210 12.66 19.14 4.46
C ALA A 210 13.16 19.29 5.91
N GLU A 211 13.10 20.51 6.45
CA GLU A 211 13.54 20.80 7.82
C GLU A 211 12.75 20.02 8.89
N LEU A 212 11.48 19.69 8.64
CA LEU A 212 10.65 18.94 9.60
C LEU A 212 11.25 17.58 9.95
N PHE A 213 11.91 16.91 9.00
CA PHE A 213 12.49 15.59 9.23
C PHE A 213 13.59 15.59 10.30
N ASN A 214 14.24 16.72 10.56
CA ASN A 214 15.24 16.84 11.63
C ASN A 214 14.65 16.63 13.03
N HIS A 215 13.32 16.73 13.18
CA HIS A 215 12.63 16.54 14.45
C HIS A 215 12.09 15.11 14.63
N PHE A 216 12.05 14.29 13.57
CA PHE A 216 11.55 12.92 13.63
C PHE A 216 12.66 11.92 13.98
N VAL A 217 13.25 12.08 15.17
CA VAL A 217 14.41 11.27 15.63
C VAL A 217 14.07 9.78 15.86
N SER A 218 12.79 9.48 16.12
CA SER A 218 12.28 8.11 16.31
C SER A 218 11.83 7.45 15.01
N LEU A 219 11.97 8.12 13.86
CA LEU A 219 11.42 7.65 12.60
C LEU A 219 12.11 6.36 12.16
N GLU A 220 11.31 5.31 11.97
CA GLU A 220 11.73 4.00 11.51
C GLU A 220 11.31 3.76 10.05
N VAL A 221 10.21 4.37 9.59
CA VAL A 221 9.64 4.15 8.26
C VAL A 221 9.22 5.47 7.60
N LEU A 222 9.70 5.69 6.38
CA LEU A 222 9.39 6.87 5.58
C LEU A 222 8.97 6.50 4.15
N HIS A 223 7.73 6.80 3.80
CA HIS A 223 7.17 6.63 2.46
C HIS A 223 6.74 7.97 1.88
N LEU A 224 7.34 8.37 0.75
CA LEU A 224 7.05 9.65 0.10
C LEU A 224 6.62 9.42 -1.36
N GLN A 225 5.33 9.59 -1.64
CA GLN A 225 4.74 9.47 -2.98
C GLN A 225 4.36 10.84 -3.53
N PHE A 226 5.26 11.46 -4.31
CA PHE A 226 5.01 12.76 -4.92
C PHE A 226 5.06 12.71 -6.44
N LYS A 227 4.39 13.68 -7.08
CA LYS A 227 4.47 13.90 -8.53
C LYS A 227 5.80 14.52 -8.94
N THR A 228 6.38 15.32 -8.06
CA THR A 228 7.72 15.91 -8.17
C THR A 228 8.33 15.97 -6.77
N TYR A 229 9.66 15.92 -6.69
CA TYR A 229 10.40 15.97 -5.42
C TYR A 229 11.21 17.29 -5.32
N PRO A 230 10.55 18.44 -5.14
CA PRO A 230 11.22 19.71 -4.91
C PRO A 230 12.06 19.66 -3.64
N ASP A 231 13.24 20.26 -3.67
CA ASP A 231 14.23 20.21 -2.60
C ASP A 231 14.56 18.79 -2.10
N PHE A 232 14.66 17.83 -3.04
CA PHE A 232 15.07 16.46 -2.73
C PHE A 232 16.36 16.40 -1.89
N LYS A 233 17.33 17.26 -2.20
CA LYS A 233 18.59 17.36 -1.45
C LYS A 233 18.37 17.76 0.01
N GLY A 234 17.54 18.77 0.28
CA GLY A 234 17.17 19.17 1.64
C GLY A 234 16.47 18.05 2.39
N ILE A 235 15.51 17.37 1.74
CA ILE A 235 14.77 16.24 2.31
C ILE A 235 15.76 15.13 2.70
N MET A 236 16.59 14.68 1.76
CA MET A 236 17.54 13.58 2.01
C MET A 236 18.61 13.93 3.03
N THR A 237 19.08 15.18 3.07
CA THR A 237 20.02 15.67 4.10
C THR A 237 19.39 15.57 5.49
N SER A 238 18.13 15.97 5.63
CA SER A 238 17.42 15.94 6.92
C SER A 238 17.05 14.51 7.32
N VAL A 239 16.60 13.68 6.37
CA VAL A 239 16.28 12.27 6.59
C VAL A 239 17.53 11.45 6.96
N ALA A 240 18.72 11.80 6.44
CA ALA A 240 19.98 11.17 6.84
C ALA A 240 20.35 11.35 8.32
N ASN A 241 19.69 12.28 9.03
CA ASN A 241 19.82 12.45 10.47
C ASN A 241 18.96 11.44 11.26
N CYS A 242 17.96 10.79 10.63
CA CYS A 242 17.13 9.75 11.25
C CYS A 242 17.91 8.43 11.36
N LYS A 243 18.72 8.26 12.43
CA LYS A 243 19.60 7.08 12.62
C LYS A 243 18.86 5.75 12.79
N ASN A 244 17.57 5.80 13.14
CA ASN A 244 16.74 4.62 13.34
C ASN A 244 15.94 4.22 12.10
N LEU A 245 16.14 4.88 10.96
CA LEU A 245 15.38 4.63 9.74
C LEU A 245 15.68 3.20 9.23
N LYS A 246 14.62 2.39 9.14
CA LYS A 246 14.64 0.98 8.71
C LYS A 246 14.03 0.82 7.32
N GLU A 247 13.08 1.65 6.94
CA GLU A 247 12.37 1.54 5.65
C GLU A 247 12.30 2.90 4.96
N LEU A 248 12.74 2.93 3.70
CA LEU A 248 12.70 4.11 2.83
C LEU A 248 12.12 3.73 1.46
N HIS A 249 11.04 4.41 1.08
CA HIS A 249 10.31 4.10 -0.15
C HIS A 249 9.83 5.36 -0.86
N PHE A 250 10.04 5.39 -2.18
CA PHE A 250 9.60 6.46 -3.07
C PHE A 250 8.71 5.91 -4.20
N PRO A 251 7.44 5.61 -3.92
CA PRO A 251 6.53 5.05 -4.94
C PRO A 251 6.06 6.08 -5.98
N GLY A 252 6.47 7.35 -5.88
CA GLY A 252 6.05 8.43 -6.77
C GLY A 252 6.77 8.46 -8.12
N SER A 253 6.91 9.66 -8.68
CA SER A 253 7.61 9.90 -9.95
C SER A 253 9.10 9.53 -9.88
N SER A 254 9.69 9.26 -11.04
CA SER A 254 11.15 9.06 -11.14
C SER A 254 11.92 10.34 -10.80
N PHE A 255 13.03 10.19 -10.11
CA PHE A 255 14.02 11.22 -9.84
C PHE A 255 14.80 11.59 -11.11
N GLN A 256 15.43 12.75 -11.07
CA GLN A 256 16.44 13.11 -12.07
C GLN A 256 17.79 12.51 -11.67
N ASP A 257 18.68 12.28 -12.64
CA ASP A 257 20.01 11.70 -12.39
C ASP A 257 20.82 12.43 -11.28
N PRO A 258 20.82 13.79 -11.16
CA PRO A 258 21.48 14.47 -10.04
C PRO A 258 20.90 14.17 -8.65
N ASP A 259 19.61 13.88 -8.56
CA ASP A 259 18.94 13.51 -7.31
C ASP A 259 19.34 12.08 -6.91
N ILE A 260 19.42 11.17 -7.88
CA ILE A 260 19.92 9.80 -7.67
C ILE A 260 21.38 9.82 -7.21
N ALA A 261 22.23 10.64 -7.83
CA ALA A 261 23.63 10.80 -7.42
C ALA A 261 23.72 11.28 -5.96
N PHE A 262 22.89 12.26 -5.58
CA PHE A 262 22.82 12.73 -4.20
C PHE A 262 22.30 11.66 -3.23
N LEU A 263 21.31 10.87 -3.65
CA LEU A 263 20.83 9.73 -2.88
C LEU A 263 21.98 8.74 -2.62
N ALA A 264 22.76 8.40 -3.65
CA ALA A 264 23.93 7.53 -3.52
C ALA A 264 24.94 8.07 -2.49
N ASP A 265 25.27 9.36 -2.55
CA ASP A 265 26.21 10.02 -1.62
C ASP A 265 25.75 9.97 -0.15
N THR A 266 24.43 9.95 0.07
CA THR A 266 23.83 9.91 1.41
C THR A 266 23.62 8.51 1.96
N MET A 267 23.74 7.44 1.15
CA MET A 267 23.41 6.06 1.55
C MET A 267 24.17 5.59 2.80
N LYS A 268 25.46 5.93 2.90
CA LYS A 268 26.32 5.58 4.04
C LYS A 268 25.78 6.08 5.40
N ASN A 269 24.88 7.05 5.40
CA ASN A 269 24.29 7.60 6.62
C ASN A 269 23.14 6.74 7.17
N PHE A 270 22.56 5.85 6.35
CA PHE A 270 21.42 4.99 6.71
C PHE A 270 21.90 3.65 7.28
N THR A 271 22.59 3.71 8.42
CA THR A 271 23.24 2.54 9.04
C THR A 271 22.27 1.47 9.56
N SER A 272 20.98 1.78 9.69
CA SER A 272 19.96 0.87 10.22
C SER A 272 18.97 0.39 9.15
N LEU A 273 19.19 0.75 7.89
CA LEU A 273 18.23 0.52 6.81
C LEU A 273 18.12 -0.96 6.47
N LYS A 274 16.88 -1.45 6.45
CA LYS A 274 16.50 -2.83 6.13
C LYS A 274 15.75 -2.94 4.82
N VAL A 275 14.98 -1.91 4.46
CA VAL A 275 14.13 -1.90 3.27
C VAL A 275 14.42 -0.66 2.45
N LEU A 276 14.82 -0.86 1.20
CA LEU A 276 15.01 0.20 0.22
C LEU A 276 14.27 -0.17 -1.07
N ASN A 277 13.32 0.67 -1.46
CA ASN A 277 12.54 0.46 -2.68
C ASN A 277 12.70 1.62 -3.67
N LEU A 278 13.40 1.32 -4.77
CA LEU A 278 13.67 2.22 -5.89
C LEU A 278 13.02 1.72 -7.20
N ARG A 279 12.04 0.80 -7.15
CA ARG A 279 11.47 0.15 -8.35
C ARG A 279 10.94 1.12 -9.41
N ASN A 280 10.38 2.25 -8.99
CA ASN A 280 9.77 3.24 -9.89
C ASN A 280 10.78 4.24 -10.46
N GLN A 281 12.06 4.10 -10.13
CA GLN A 281 13.12 4.98 -10.58
C GLN A 281 13.73 4.48 -11.90
N ILE A 282 14.05 5.40 -12.80
CA ILE A 282 14.65 5.13 -14.10
C ILE A 282 15.95 5.94 -14.18
N ILE A 283 17.09 5.26 -14.37
CA ILE A 283 18.41 5.88 -14.44
C ILE A 283 19.00 5.64 -15.83
N THR A 284 19.37 6.72 -16.50
CA THR A 284 19.95 6.66 -17.84
C THR A 284 21.47 6.85 -17.84
N ALA A 285 21.99 7.66 -16.93
CA ALA A 285 23.42 7.95 -16.85
C ALA A 285 24.22 6.81 -16.20
N ALA A 286 25.27 6.35 -16.88
CA ALA A 286 26.10 5.23 -16.44
C ALA A 286 26.88 5.54 -15.15
N ASP A 287 27.52 6.70 -15.07
CA ASP A 287 28.28 7.14 -13.89
C ASP A 287 27.41 7.23 -12.64
N VAL A 288 26.18 7.75 -12.78
CA VAL A 288 25.20 7.83 -11.69
C VAL A 288 24.79 6.43 -11.21
N SER A 289 24.52 5.50 -12.13
CA SER A 289 24.18 4.12 -11.78
C SER A 289 25.35 3.35 -11.15
N GLU A 290 26.58 3.58 -11.59
CA GLU A 290 27.78 2.96 -11.01
C GLU A 290 28.00 3.45 -9.57
N ASN A 291 27.89 4.76 -9.35
CA ASN A 291 27.97 5.35 -8.02
C ASN A 291 26.88 4.81 -7.10
N LEU A 292 25.64 4.69 -7.59
CA LEU A 292 24.54 4.06 -6.85
C LEU A 292 24.85 2.60 -6.50
N ALA A 293 25.33 1.82 -7.47
CA ALA A 293 25.67 0.41 -7.29
C ALA A 293 26.70 0.23 -6.16
N VAL A 294 27.78 1.02 -6.18
CA VAL A 294 28.82 1.00 -5.14
C VAL A 294 28.26 1.45 -3.79
N ALA A 295 27.47 2.52 -3.76
CA ALA A 295 26.89 3.06 -2.53
C ALA A 295 25.96 2.06 -1.83
N LEU A 296 25.18 1.27 -2.59
CA LEU A 296 24.32 0.22 -2.05
C LEU A 296 25.10 -0.82 -1.24
N GLY A 297 26.36 -1.09 -1.58
CA GLY A 297 27.24 -1.99 -0.84
C GLY A 297 27.52 -1.57 0.61
N SER A 298 27.30 -0.29 0.95
CA SER A 298 27.45 0.22 2.32
C SER A 298 26.28 -0.16 3.25
N LEU A 299 25.13 -0.59 2.71
CA LEU A 299 23.91 -0.88 3.45
C LEU A 299 23.90 -2.34 3.96
N VAL A 300 24.85 -2.69 4.82
CA VAL A 300 25.10 -4.09 5.27
C VAL A 300 23.93 -4.75 6.04
N HIS A 301 22.96 -3.95 6.51
CA HIS A 301 21.77 -4.41 7.22
C HIS A 301 20.54 -4.59 6.32
N LEU A 302 20.68 -4.38 5.01
CA LEU A 302 19.59 -4.45 4.06
C LEU A 302 19.03 -5.88 3.96
N GLU A 303 17.71 -6.00 4.09
CA GLU A 303 16.94 -7.25 4.02
C GLU A 303 16.07 -7.28 2.76
N ASN A 304 15.59 -6.13 2.28
CA ASN A 304 14.75 -6.00 1.09
C ASN A 304 15.25 -4.88 0.18
N LEU A 305 15.60 -5.23 -1.05
CA LEU A 305 16.05 -4.29 -2.07
C LEU A 305 15.26 -4.45 -3.37
N ARG A 306 14.67 -3.34 -3.83
CA ARG A 306 14.15 -3.22 -5.20
C ARG A 306 14.96 -2.20 -5.96
N LEU A 307 15.68 -2.64 -6.99
CA LEU A 307 16.53 -1.78 -7.79
C LEU A 307 15.73 -0.91 -8.77
N PRO A 308 16.30 0.25 -9.13
CA PRO A 308 15.84 1.04 -10.28
C PRO A 308 16.08 0.29 -11.60
N LYS A 309 15.48 0.80 -12.67
CA LYS A 309 15.67 0.31 -14.04
C LYS A 309 16.32 1.35 -14.96
N GLY A 310 16.57 0.97 -16.22
CA GLY A 310 17.08 1.88 -17.25
C GLY A 310 18.49 1.51 -17.73
N GLU A 311 18.93 2.15 -18.82
CA GLU A 311 20.18 1.80 -19.52
C GLU A 311 21.41 1.93 -18.62
N GLY A 312 21.47 2.95 -17.76
CA GLY A 312 22.56 3.10 -16.81
C GLY A 312 22.66 1.88 -15.88
N MET A 313 21.53 1.41 -15.37
CA MET A 313 21.50 0.24 -14.49
C MET A 313 21.88 -1.07 -15.20
N VAL A 314 21.63 -1.19 -16.51
CA VAL A 314 22.15 -2.33 -17.28
C VAL A 314 23.68 -2.34 -17.28
N ASN A 315 24.29 -1.17 -17.47
CA ASN A 315 25.76 -1.03 -17.44
C ASN A 315 26.32 -1.28 -16.03
N ALA A 316 25.62 -0.84 -14.98
CA ALA A 316 26.05 -1.00 -13.59
C ALA A 316 25.65 -2.35 -12.94
N ALA A 317 24.94 -3.23 -13.66
CA ALA A 317 24.39 -4.45 -13.07
C ALA A 317 25.46 -5.36 -12.47
N ILE A 318 26.57 -5.58 -13.18
CA ILE A 318 27.69 -6.41 -12.70
C ILE A 318 28.35 -5.78 -11.47
N LEU A 319 28.56 -4.46 -11.48
CA LEU A 319 29.12 -3.73 -10.34
C LEU A 319 28.25 -3.87 -9.09
N PHE A 320 26.92 -3.80 -9.25
CA PHE A 320 25.99 -4.06 -8.15
C PHE A 320 26.06 -5.53 -7.68
N ILE A 321 26.10 -6.49 -8.60
CA ILE A 321 26.19 -7.93 -8.25
C ILE A 321 27.45 -8.20 -7.42
N GLN A 322 28.56 -7.54 -7.71
CA GLN A 322 29.79 -7.61 -6.90
C GLN A 322 29.58 -7.09 -5.47
N GLN A 323 28.68 -6.13 -5.25
CA GLN A 323 28.36 -5.62 -3.91
C GLN A 323 27.52 -6.59 -3.07
N LEU A 324 26.89 -7.61 -3.67
CA LEU A 324 26.11 -8.62 -2.94
C LEU A 324 26.95 -9.36 -1.88
N GLN A 325 28.27 -9.43 -2.07
CA GLN A 325 29.19 -9.98 -1.07
C GLN A 325 29.13 -9.21 0.27
N ASN A 326 28.70 -7.94 0.28
CA ASN A 326 28.57 -7.12 1.49
C ASN A 326 27.16 -7.20 2.12
N LEU A 327 26.16 -7.65 1.35
CA LEU A 327 24.73 -7.61 1.70
C LEU A 327 24.26 -8.93 2.32
N HIS A 328 24.91 -9.35 3.40
CA HIS A 328 24.72 -10.68 3.98
C HIS A 328 23.33 -10.98 4.57
N ASN A 329 22.48 -9.95 4.76
CA ASN A 329 21.14 -10.09 5.35
C ASN A 329 20.02 -10.06 4.31
N LEU A 330 20.36 -9.92 3.03
CA LEU A 330 19.40 -9.73 1.96
C LEU A 330 18.52 -10.99 1.78
N GLN A 331 17.21 -10.79 1.90
CA GLN A 331 16.18 -11.82 1.78
C GLN A 331 15.29 -11.62 0.56
N PHE A 332 15.13 -10.37 0.12
CA PHE A 332 14.37 -10.02 -1.06
C PHE A 332 15.23 -9.17 -2.00
N LEU A 333 15.31 -9.57 -3.26
CA LEU A 333 16.01 -8.83 -4.31
C LEU A 333 15.18 -8.78 -5.60
N SER A 334 15.00 -7.57 -6.13
CA SER A 334 14.39 -7.35 -7.45
C SER A 334 15.40 -6.72 -8.41
N MET A 335 15.68 -7.42 -9.51
CA MET A 335 16.53 -7.00 -10.62
C MET A 335 15.71 -7.09 -11.92
N THR A 336 14.87 -6.10 -12.16
CA THR A 336 13.89 -6.07 -13.26
C THR A 336 14.36 -5.09 -14.34
N GLU A 337 14.36 -5.49 -15.62
CA GLU A 337 14.79 -4.66 -16.76
C GLU A 337 16.27 -4.20 -16.71
N ILE A 338 17.16 -4.92 -16.01
CA ILE A 338 18.58 -4.52 -15.85
C ILE A 338 19.59 -5.61 -16.19
N LEU A 339 19.15 -6.85 -16.45
CA LEU A 339 20.04 -7.98 -16.69
C LEU A 339 20.13 -8.33 -18.17
N ASN A 340 21.31 -8.82 -18.55
CA ASN A 340 21.69 -9.38 -19.85
C ASN A 340 22.46 -10.70 -19.61
N ASP A 341 22.92 -11.37 -20.67
CA ASP A 341 23.63 -12.66 -20.56
C ASP A 341 24.86 -12.63 -19.64
N GLU A 342 25.67 -11.57 -19.74
CA GLU A 342 26.88 -11.44 -18.94
C GLU A 342 26.55 -11.21 -17.45
N SER A 343 25.60 -10.33 -17.16
CA SER A 343 25.22 -10.02 -15.78
C SER A 343 24.45 -11.16 -15.10
N ILE A 344 23.60 -11.91 -15.81
CA ILE A 344 22.94 -13.08 -15.21
C ILE A 344 23.95 -14.21 -14.93
N GLU A 345 24.98 -14.37 -15.76
CA GLU A 345 26.10 -15.27 -15.47
C GLU A 345 26.81 -14.86 -14.17
N HIS A 346 27.19 -13.60 -14.02
CA HIS A 346 27.78 -13.08 -12.78
C HIS A 346 26.87 -13.25 -11.55
N LEU A 347 25.55 -13.09 -11.72
CA LEU A 347 24.59 -13.36 -10.64
C LEU A 347 24.63 -14.83 -10.22
N GLY A 348 24.71 -15.75 -11.19
CA GLY A 348 24.87 -17.18 -10.94
C GLY A 348 26.19 -17.51 -10.25
N GLU A 349 27.29 -16.84 -10.61
CA GLU A 349 28.56 -16.99 -9.90
C GLU A 349 28.51 -16.48 -8.45
N SER A 350 27.81 -15.37 -8.23
CA SER A 350 27.57 -14.81 -6.89
C SER A 350 26.69 -15.74 -6.03
N ALA A 351 25.70 -16.40 -6.66
CA ALA A 351 24.92 -17.47 -6.03
C ALA A 351 25.82 -18.63 -5.61
N ARG A 352 26.63 -19.15 -6.54
CA ARG A 352 27.61 -20.23 -6.30
C ARG A 352 28.58 -19.89 -5.17
N ALA A 353 29.04 -18.64 -5.09
CA ALA A 353 29.89 -18.14 -4.01
C ALA A 353 29.17 -18.01 -2.65
N GLY A 354 27.85 -18.23 -2.60
CA GLY A 354 27.04 -18.21 -1.38
C GLY A 354 26.58 -16.82 -0.94
N HIS A 355 26.70 -15.81 -1.81
CA HIS A 355 26.25 -14.45 -1.52
C HIS A 355 24.72 -14.33 -1.54
N LEU A 356 24.02 -15.23 -2.25
CA LEU A 356 22.55 -15.26 -2.30
C LEU A 356 21.91 -16.27 -1.35
N ARG A 357 22.67 -16.86 -0.41
CA ARG A 357 22.19 -17.97 0.43
C ARG A 357 20.96 -17.67 1.30
N ARG A 358 20.75 -16.39 1.64
CA ARG A 358 19.64 -15.93 2.47
C ARG A 358 18.46 -15.38 1.67
N ILE A 359 18.59 -15.28 0.35
CA ILE A 359 17.50 -14.79 -0.49
C ILE A 359 16.34 -15.79 -0.42
N CYS A 360 15.22 -15.30 0.06
CA CYS A 360 13.95 -15.99 0.12
C CYS A 360 13.10 -15.71 -1.13
N HIS A 361 13.23 -14.51 -1.71
CA HIS A 361 12.50 -14.09 -2.91
C HIS A 361 13.42 -13.39 -3.89
N LEU A 362 13.59 -13.97 -5.07
CA LEU A 362 14.35 -13.39 -6.18
C LEU A 362 13.42 -13.07 -7.35
N MET A 363 13.36 -11.80 -7.73
CA MET A 363 12.60 -11.31 -8.88
C MET A 363 13.53 -10.91 -10.02
N LEU A 364 13.50 -11.68 -11.11
CA LEU A 364 14.28 -11.49 -12.35
C LEU A 364 13.38 -11.34 -13.58
N GLU A 365 12.12 -10.95 -13.38
CA GLU A 365 11.17 -10.72 -14.47
C GLU A 365 11.56 -9.51 -15.33
N ILE A 366 11.06 -9.50 -16.57
CA ILE A 366 11.18 -8.43 -17.57
C ILE A 366 12.65 -8.11 -17.91
N ASN A 367 13.50 -9.14 -17.96
CA ASN A 367 14.87 -9.02 -18.48
C ASN A 367 14.93 -9.59 -19.91
N ASP A 368 14.44 -8.79 -20.84
CA ASP A 368 14.34 -9.04 -22.28
C ASP A 368 15.69 -9.12 -23.02
N ARG A 369 16.77 -8.68 -22.37
CA ARG A 369 18.15 -8.83 -22.86
C ARG A 369 18.81 -10.14 -22.48
N ILE A 370 18.21 -10.92 -21.57
CA ILE A 370 18.70 -12.27 -21.27
C ILE A 370 18.19 -13.20 -22.37
N THR A 371 19.14 -13.74 -23.12
CA THR A 371 18.88 -14.74 -24.13
C THR A 371 18.69 -16.11 -23.48
N GLU A 372 18.36 -17.08 -24.32
CA GLU A 372 18.27 -18.45 -23.87
C GLU A 372 19.59 -19.02 -23.34
N SER A 373 20.72 -18.65 -23.96
CA SER A 373 22.03 -19.07 -23.46
C SER A 373 22.33 -18.48 -22.08
N GLY A 374 21.98 -17.21 -21.84
CA GLY A 374 22.15 -16.59 -20.53
C GLY A 374 21.38 -17.31 -19.42
N TRP A 375 20.10 -17.64 -19.67
CA TRP A 375 19.30 -18.43 -18.73
C TRP A 375 19.87 -19.83 -18.50
N MET A 376 20.28 -20.52 -19.57
CA MET A 376 20.88 -21.84 -19.46
C MET A 376 22.16 -21.80 -18.62
N THR A 377 23.05 -20.82 -18.86
CA THR A 377 24.27 -20.61 -18.07
C THR A 377 23.94 -20.40 -16.61
N PHE A 378 23.00 -19.50 -16.30
CA PHE A 378 22.56 -19.25 -14.92
C PHE A 378 22.07 -20.53 -14.23
N PHE A 379 21.20 -21.32 -14.85
CA PHE A 379 20.68 -22.55 -14.25
C PHE A 379 21.76 -23.62 -14.02
N GLN A 380 22.83 -23.62 -14.81
CA GLN A 380 23.93 -24.55 -14.67
C GLN A 380 24.87 -24.17 -13.52
N ILE A 381 25.16 -22.88 -13.35
CA ILE A 381 26.14 -22.40 -12.37
C ILE A 381 25.51 -22.03 -11.02
N ALA A 382 24.27 -21.56 -11.00
CA ALA A 382 23.63 -21.07 -9.79
C ALA A 382 23.39 -22.24 -8.81
N ASP A 383 23.90 -22.05 -7.61
CA ASP A 383 23.86 -23.01 -6.52
C ASP A 383 23.83 -22.27 -5.17
N ASN A 384 23.76 -23.00 -4.05
CA ASN A 384 23.78 -22.45 -2.68
C ASN A 384 22.61 -21.50 -2.35
N MET A 385 21.46 -21.69 -3.00
CA MET A 385 20.24 -20.88 -2.80
C MET A 385 19.17 -21.62 -1.98
N SER A 386 19.56 -22.24 -0.87
CA SER A 386 18.70 -23.17 -0.12
C SER A 386 17.49 -22.53 0.56
N GLN A 387 17.52 -21.21 0.83
CA GLN A 387 16.39 -20.47 1.41
C GLN A 387 15.41 -19.92 0.37
N LEU A 388 15.72 -20.05 -0.93
CA LEU A 388 14.88 -19.50 -1.98
C LEU A 388 13.52 -20.18 -1.99
N SER A 389 12.50 -19.39 -1.69
CA SER A 389 11.10 -19.83 -1.57
C SER A 389 10.23 -19.33 -2.72
N HIS A 390 10.59 -18.17 -3.29
CA HIS A 390 9.88 -17.50 -4.37
C HIS A 390 10.87 -17.12 -5.46
N LEU A 391 10.63 -17.60 -6.67
CA LEU A 391 11.42 -17.26 -7.85
C LEU A 391 10.49 -16.77 -8.96
N ASP A 392 10.73 -15.55 -9.43
CA ASP A 392 10.02 -14.97 -10.55
C ASP A 392 11.01 -14.74 -11.70
N ILE A 393 10.79 -15.40 -12.83
CA ILE A 393 11.62 -15.28 -14.05
C ILE A 393 10.75 -15.03 -15.26
N SER A 394 11.32 -14.41 -16.29
CA SER A 394 10.65 -14.23 -17.57
C SER A 394 11.56 -14.49 -18.74
N ARG A 395 10.97 -14.91 -19.86
CA ARG A 395 11.65 -14.97 -21.15
C ARG A 395 10.86 -14.16 -22.17
N VAL A 396 11.57 -13.35 -22.95
CA VAL A 396 11.00 -12.60 -24.09
C VAL A 396 11.42 -13.29 -25.39
N TYR A 397 10.50 -13.39 -26.33
CA TYR A 397 10.68 -14.14 -27.57
C TYR A 397 11.15 -13.22 -28.69
N ASN A 398 12.47 -13.14 -28.89
CA ASN A 398 13.03 -12.22 -29.90
C ASN A 398 13.10 -12.89 -31.29
N GLN A 399 13.24 -14.22 -31.34
CA GLN A 399 13.41 -14.99 -32.58
C GLN A 399 12.68 -16.33 -32.56
N GLN A 400 12.72 -17.06 -31.43
CA GLN A 400 12.12 -18.39 -31.29
C GLN A 400 11.18 -18.43 -30.09
N ILE A 401 9.92 -18.82 -30.33
CA ILE A 401 8.90 -18.86 -29.28
C ILE A 401 9.18 -20.04 -28.33
N LYS A 402 9.48 -21.23 -28.87
CA LYS A 402 9.80 -22.42 -28.07
C LYS A 402 11.16 -22.29 -27.38
N CYS A 403 11.27 -22.82 -26.17
CA CYS A 403 12.55 -22.98 -25.47
C CYS A 403 13.24 -24.27 -25.93
N HIS A 404 14.57 -24.31 -26.04
CA HIS A 404 15.28 -25.55 -26.34
C HIS A 404 15.19 -26.51 -25.15
N ALA A 405 15.05 -27.80 -25.47
CA ALA A 405 14.95 -28.87 -24.48
C ALA A 405 16.14 -28.90 -23.49
N THR A 406 17.34 -28.51 -23.92
CA THR A 406 18.54 -28.42 -23.07
C THR A 406 18.43 -27.34 -22.00
N THR A 407 17.81 -26.21 -22.34
CA THR A 407 17.54 -25.10 -21.42
C THR A 407 16.48 -25.52 -20.40
N VAL A 408 15.38 -26.14 -20.87
CA VAL A 408 14.33 -26.69 -19.99
C VAL A 408 14.91 -27.74 -19.03
N THR A 409 15.73 -28.66 -19.53
CA THR A 409 16.38 -29.68 -18.70
C THR A 409 17.29 -29.04 -17.64
N SER A 410 18.07 -28.03 -18.01
CA SER A 410 18.94 -27.30 -17.07
C SER A 410 18.11 -26.58 -16.01
N PHE A 411 17.00 -25.98 -16.41
CA PHE A 411 16.08 -25.29 -15.53
C PHE A 411 15.39 -26.23 -14.54
N VAL A 412 14.84 -27.36 -15.00
CA VAL A 412 14.22 -28.37 -14.14
C VAL A 412 15.23 -28.89 -13.12
N ARG A 413 16.47 -29.14 -13.54
CA ARG A 413 17.57 -29.52 -12.62
C ARG A 413 17.87 -28.43 -11.61
N PHE A 414 17.91 -27.17 -12.02
CA PHE A 414 18.10 -26.04 -11.09
C PHE A 414 16.99 -25.99 -10.05
N VAL A 415 15.73 -26.05 -10.46
CA VAL A 415 14.57 -26.05 -9.55
C VAL A 415 14.62 -27.23 -8.57
N SER A 416 14.98 -28.43 -9.04
CA SER A 416 15.10 -29.60 -8.17
C SER A 416 16.14 -29.46 -7.04
N ARG A 417 17.12 -28.54 -7.18
CA ARG A 417 18.14 -28.23 -6.16
C ARG A 417 17.67 -27.18 -5.13
N LEU A 418 16.45 -26.65 -5.24
CA LEU A 418 15.92 -25.58 -4.38
C LEU A 418 14.92 -26.13 -3.35
N PRO A 419 15.39 -26.64 -2.19
CA PRO A 419 14.53 -27.41 -1.27
C PRO A 419 13.40 -26.61 -0.61
N SER A 420 13.52 -25.27 -0.58
CA SER A 420 12.54 -24.38 0.05
C SER A 420 11.57 -23.75 -0.95
N LEU A 421 11.68 -24.04 -2.25
CA LEU A 421 10.89 -23.37 -3.28
C LEU A 421 9.42 -23.76 -3.17
N VAL A 422 8.55 -22.75 -2.97
CA VAL A 422 7.09 -22.92 -2.90
C VAL A 422 6.37 -22.20 -4.02
N LYS A 423 6.98 -21.17 -4.62
CA LYS A 423 6.38 -20.45 -5.75
C LYS A 423 7.41 -20.22 -6.85
N LEU A 424 7.03 -20.64 -8.06
CA LEU A 424 7.77 -20.41 -9.28
C LEU A 424 6.86 -19.68 -10.28
N SER A 425 7.17 -18.43 -10.59
CA SER A 425 6.49 -17.67 -11.66
C SER A 425 7.37 -17.66 -12.90
N MET A 426 6.81 -18.11 -14.02
CA MET A 426 7.48 -18.23 -15.31
C MET A 426 6.67 -17.48 -16.35
N LEU A 427 7.03 -16.22 -16.59
CA LEU A 427 6.36 -15.39 -17.60
C LEU A 427 7.01 -15.59 -18.98
N GLY A 428 6.23 -15.95 -20.00
CA GLY A 428 6.76 -16.11 -21.36
C GLY A 428 7.61 -17.38 -21.55
N TRP A 429 7.33 -18.46 -20.82
CA TRP A 429 8.04 -19.74 -21.00
C TRP A 429 7.21 -20.77 -21.80
N LEU A 430 7.46 -20.77 -23.13
CA LEU A 430 7.34 -21.81 -24.19
C LEU A 430 7.33 -23.33 -23.91
N LEU A 431 6.74 -23.89 -22.85
CA LEU A 431 6.74 -25.33 -22.56
C LEU A 431 5.72 -26.15 -23.38
N ASP A 432 6.16 -27.26 -23.96
CA ASP A 432 5.30 -28.27 -24.61
C ASP A 432 4.88 -29.41 -23.67
N GLU A 433 4.25 -30.46 -24.21
CA GLU A 433 3.80 -31.61 -23.41
C GLU A 433 4.96 -32.39 -22.76
N GLU A 434 6.10 -32.53 -23.43
CA GLU A 434 7.28 -33.22 -22.89
C GLU A 434 7.94 -32.40 -21.78
N ASP A 435 8.04 -31.09 -21.98
CA ASP A 435 8.55 -30.15 -20.98
C ASP A 435 7.67 -30.17 -19.72
N MET A 436 6.35 -30.14 -19.89
CA MET A 436 5.39 -30.20 -18.77
C MET A 436 5.46 -31.55 -18.04
N LYS A 437 5.65 -32.66 -18.74
CA LYS A 437 5.90 -33.97 -18.11
C LYS A 437 7.16 -33.93 -17.26
N MET A 438 8.23 -33.30 -17.73
CA MET A 438 9.49 -33.15 -16.99
C MET A 438 9.30 -32.33 -15.71
N PHE A 439 8.55 -31.21 -15.79
CA PHE A 439 8.22 -30.39 -14.62
C PHE A 439 7.33 -31.11 -13.61
N ASN A 440 6.33 -31.86 -14.08
CA ASN A 440 5.45 -32.64 -13.20
C ASN A 440 6.24 -33.73 -12.47
N ALA A 441 7.07 -34.50 -13.18
CA ALA A 441 7.92 -35.51 -12.57
C ALA A 441 8.92 -34.91 -11.55
N MET A 442 9.48 -33.73 -11.83
CA MET A 442 10.29 -33.00 -10.86
C MET A 442 9.47 -32.58 -9.64
N LYS A 443 8.27 -32.01 -9.84
CA LYS A 443 7.39 -31.55 -8.77
C LYS A 443 6.97 -32.70 -7.85
N ASP A 444 6.69 -33.88 -8.39
CA ASP A 444 6.31 -35.06 -7.60
C ASP A 444 7.42 -35.48 -6.61
N ASN A 445 8.68 -35.30 -7.02
CA ASN A 445 9.86 -35.61 -6.21
C ASN A 445 10.40 -34.42 -5.40
N HIS A 446 9.78 -33.24 -5.53
CA HIS A 446 10.26 -32.02 -4.88
C HIS A 446 9.96 -32.04 -3.38
N PRO A 447 10.86 -31.55 -2.49
CA PRO A 447 10.59 -31.50 -1.04
C PRO A 447 9.33 -30.73 -0.66
N GLN A 448 8.93 -29.77 -1.50
CA GLN A 448 7.70 -28.98 -1.37
C GLN A 448 6.59 -29.42 -2.32
N SER A 449 6.55 -30.68 -2.79
CA SER A 449 5.61 -31.15 -3.83
C SER A 449 4.14 -30.73 -3.61
N ASN A 450 3.66 -30.78 -2.36
CA ASN A 450 2.29 -30.40 -1.97
C ASN A 450 2.02 -28.88 -1.99
N SER A 451 3.06 -28.06 -1.87
CA SER A 451 2.96 -26.61 -1.72
C SER A 451 3.55 -25.84 -2.90
N LEU A 452 4.32 -26.51 -3.77
CA LEU A 452 4.96 -25.92 -4.93
C LEU A 452 3.92 -25.51 -5.97
N TYR A 453 3.71 -24.21 -6.07
CA TYR A 453 2.86 -23.58 -7.05
C TYR A 453 3.70 -23.07 -8.22
N ILE A 454 3.40 -23.59 -9.41
CA ILE A 454 4.04 -23.18 -10.66
C ILE A 454 3.03 -22.34 -11.42
N HIS A 455 3.32 -21.04 -11.55
CA HIS A 455 2.53 -20.11 -12.34
C HIS A 455 3.22 -19.88 -13.69
N ASN A 456 2.75 -20.56 -14.73
CA ASN A 456 3.17 -20.27 -16.10
C ASN A 456 2.14 -19.34 -16.74
N LYS A 457 2.57 -18.14 -17.13
CA LYS A 457 1.73 -17.18 -17.85
C LYS A 457 2.35 -16.84 -19.20
N TRP A 458 1.50 -16.90 -20.20
CA TRP A 458 1.83 -16.65 -21.59
C TRP A 458 1.45 -15.24 -21.97
N ILE A 459 2.39 -14.50 -22.56
CA ILE A 459 2.10 -13.27 -23.29
C ILE A 459 2.57 -13.53 -24.71
N LEU A 460 1.61 -13.74 -25.63
CA LEU A 460 1.92 -13.84 -27.05
C LEU A 460 2.24 -12.42 -27.56
N PRO A 461 3.27 -12.25 -28.41
CA PRO A 461 3.58 -10.95 -29.01
C PRO A 461 2.55 -10.51 -30.07
N PHE A 462 1.54 -11.35 -30.34
CA PHE A 462 0.46 -11.13 -31.29
C PHE A 462 -0.87 -11.58 -30.68
N TYR A 463 -1.97 -10.94 -31.09
CA TYR A 463 -3.32 -11.42 -30.78
C TYR A 463 -3.51 -12.81 -31.40
N PRO A 464 -4.16 -13.76 -30.71
CA PRO A 464 -4.45 -15.06 -31.30
C PRO A 464 -5.32 -14.86 -32.56
N ASN A 465 -4.90 -15.44 -33.68
CA ASN A 465 -5.77 -15.56 -34.85
C ASN A 465 -6.88 -16.55 -34.47
N ILE A 466 -8.06 -16.03 -34.16
CA ILE A 466 -9.26 -16.86 -34.05
C ILE A 466 -9.68 -17.12 -35.50
N GLU A 467 -9.28 -18.27 -36.05
CA GLU A 467 -9.93 -18.79 -37.25
C GLU A 467 -11.36 -19.17 -36.83
N GLU A 468 -12.34 -18.37 -37.27
CA GLU A 468 -13.73 -18.79 -37.23
C GLU A 468 -13.85 -20.03 -38.13
N GLU A 469 -14.11 -21.19 -37.53
CA GLU A 469 -14.48 -22.41 -38.26
C GLU A 469 -15.70 -22.10 -39.13
N THR A 470 -15.50 -21.99 -40.44
CA THR A 470 -16.56 -21.78 -41.45
C THR A 470 -17.34 -23.05 -41.75
#